data_AF-A0A4V6TJB5-F1
#
_entry.id   AF-A0A4V6TJB5-F1
#
_cell.length_a   1.000
_cell.length_b   1.000
_cell.length_c   1.000
_cell.angle_alpha   90.00
_cell.angle_beta   90.00
_cell.angle_gamma   90.00
#
_symmetry.space_group_name_H-M   'P 1'
#
loop_
_entity.id
_entity.type
_entity.pdbx_description
1 polymer ?
#
loop_
_entity_poly.entity_id
_entity_poly.type
_entity_poly.pdbx_seq_one_letter_code
_entity_poly.pdbx_strand_id
1 'polypeptide(L)'
;VDVWESAAINQAIFAKQLELTQVTPLLDGWRGTGLQERLQRFSTSGGFANLLAHTGDIQPTLVHGDFGAENILIDPGTLQITGLLDFDFSHIASPADEYFYSFPSFCGLVPGPFEDEDLQLLRRYQTEGFPITPSAQEATSHSVDWTAARLWQAALEKHNVASPKDIENIAQLADIYWFLLDVCPPFFNLPRWLARKTEEQKVAAKKAIGENPDRYVRRWSY
;
A
#
# COMPACT_ATOMS: atom_id res chain seq x y z
N VAL A 1 25.97 -12.28 7.25
CA VAL A 1 24.55 -12.06 7.60
C VAL A 1 23.89 -11.77 6.28
N ASP A 2 23.18 -12.75 5.75
CA ASP A 2 22.77 -12.77 4.34
C ASP A 2 21.72 -11.69 4.05
N VAL A 3 21.93 -10.96 2.96
CA VAL A 3 21.15 -9.80 2.47
C VAL A 3 19.85 -10.26 1.79
N TRP A 4 19.10 -11.18 2.41
CA TRP A 4 17.88 -11.75 1.85
C TRP A 4 16.73 -11.52 2.80
N GLU A 5 15.68 -10.82 2.35
CA GLU A 5 14.28 -11.16 2.67
C GLU A 5 13.27 -10.35 1.83
N SER A 6 13.32 -9.01 1.80
CA SER A 6 12.22 -8.21 1.20
C SER A 6 12.11 -8.28 -0.34
N ALA A 7 13.19 -8.07 -1.09
CA ALA A 7 13.15 -8.12 -2.57
C ALA A 7 12.74 -9.51 -3.09
N ALA A 8 13.24 -10.57 -2.47
CA ALA A 8 12.88 -11.94 -2.82
C ALA A 8 11.39 -12.25 -2.54
N ILE A 9 10.87 -11.79 -1.40
CA ILE A 9 9.46 -11.93 -1.06
C ILE A 9 8.60 -11.20 -2.08
N ASN A 10 8.91 -9.94 -2.40
CA ASN A 10 8.15 -9.18 -3.41
C ASN A 10 8.19 -9.84 -4.79
N GLN A 11 9.36 -10.36 -5.21
CA GLN A 11 9.50 -11.11 -6.46
C GLN A 11 8.61 -12.37 -6.47
N ALA A 12 8.56 -13.11 -5.36
CA ALA A 12 7.72 -14.29 -5.21
C ALA A 12 6.22 -13.92 -5.18
N ILE A 13 5.84 -12.84 -4.50
CA ILE A 13 4.47 -12.32 -4.48
C ILE A 13 4.03 -11.96 -5.90
N PHE A 14 4.86 -11.23 -6.66
CA PHE A 14 4.53 -10.86 -8.03
C PHE A 14 4.32 -12.08 -8.90
N ALA A 15 5.24 -13.05 -8.86
CA ALA A 15 5.11 -14.31 -9.59
C ALA A 15 3.80 -15.03 -9.21
N LYS A 16 3.48 -15.09 -7.91
CA LYS A 16 2.26 -15.73 -7.45
C LYS A 16 0.99 -15.01 -7.92
N GLN A 17 1.00 -13.69 -7.92
CA GLN A 17 -0.12 -12.89 -8.40
C GLN A 17 -0.34 -13.10 -9.89
N LEU A 18 0.71 -13.21 -10.71
CA LEU A 18 0.59 -13.54 -12.14
C LEU A 18 -0.01 -14.92 -12.40
N GLU A 19 0.21 -15.89 -11.52
CA GLU A 19 -0.50 -17.17 -11.58
C GLU A 19 -1.98 -17.00 -11.19
N LEU A 20 -2.23 -16.25 -10.12
CA LEU A 20 -3.57 -16.04 -9.58
C LEU A 20 -4.47 -15.26 -10.54
N THR A 21 -3.93 -14.33 -11.35
CA THR A 21 -4.73 -13.63 -12.36
C THR A 21 -5.39 -14.61 -13.32
N GLN A 22 -4.75 -15.74 -13.65
CA GLN A 22 -5.25 -16.73 -14.61
C GLN A 22 -6.42 -17.55 -14.04
N VAL A 23 -6.41 -17.82 -12.73
CA VAL A 23 -7.41 -18.66 -12.09
C VAL A 23 -8.51 -17.87 -11.37
N THR A 24 -8.32 -16.57 -11.17
CA THR A 24 -9.33 -15.68 -10.57
C THR A 24 -10.45 -15.46 -11.60
N PRO A 25 -11.69 -15.95 -11.38
CA PRO A 25 -12.74 -15.94 -12.42
C PRO A 25 -13.09 -14.56 -12.98
N LEU A 26 -13.02 -13.52 -12.14
CA LEU A 26 -13.29 -12.15 -12.59
C LEU A 26 -12.15 -11.59 -13.47
N LEU A 27 -10.90 -11.99 -13.22
CA LEU A 27 -9.73 -11.54 -13.97
C LEU A 27 -9.56 -12.33 -15.26
N ASP A 28 -9.53 -13.67 -15.17
CA ASP A 28 -9.31 -14.59 -16.28
C ASP A 28 -8.11 -14.16 -17.14
N GLY A 29 -6.97 -13.98 -16.47
CA GLY A 29 -5.72 -13.50 -17.07
C GLY A 29 -5.87 -12.13 -17.73
N TRP A 30 -6.70 -11.25 -17.18
CA TRP A 30 -7.00 -9.93 -17.77
C TRP A 30 -7.44 -10.01 -19.25
N ARG A 31 -8.19 -11.06 -19.62
CA ARG A 31 -8.60 -11.32 -21.01
C ARG A 31 -9.17 -10.09 -21.70
N GLY A 32 -8.65 -9.79 -22.90
CA GLY A 32 -9.12 -8.71 -23.76
C GLY A 32 -8.42 -7.36 -23.56
N THR A 33 -7.49 -7.22 -22.61
CA THR A 33 -6.78 -5.94 -22.34
C THR A 33 -5.30 -5.95 -22.74
N GLY A 34 -4.74 -7.13 -23.02
CA GLY A 34 -3.31 -7.34 -23.26
C GLY A 34 -2.42 -7.12 -22.02
N LEU A 35 -3.03 -6.92 -20.84
CA LEU A 35 -2.31 -6.56 -19.61
C LEU A 35 -1.48 -7.74 -19.09
N GLN A 36 -1.99 -8.97 -19.19
CA GLN A 36 -1.26 -10.17 -18.77
C GLN A 36 0.06 -10.32 -19.52
N GLU A 37 0.07 -10.10 -20.84
CA GLU A 37 1.28 -10.20 -21.65
C GLU A 37 2.29 -9.11 -21.28
N ARG A 38 1.83 -7.90 -20.95
CA ARG A 38 2.70 -6.80 -20.49
C ARG A 38 3.29 -7.08 -19.12
N LEU A 39 2.49 -7.55 -18.16
CA LEU A 39 2.96 -7.94 -16.83
C LEU A 39 3.94 -9.12 -16.90
N GLN A 40 3.66 -10.12 -17.74
CA GLN A 40 4.56 -11.24 -17.97
C GLN A 40 5.89 -10.77 -18.56
N ARG A 41 5.85 -9.84 -19.54
CA ARG A 41 7.06 -9.24 -20.12
C ARG A 41 7.85 -8.44 -19.09
N PHE A 42 7.18 -7.64 -18.26
CA PHE A 42 7.81 -6.87 -17.19
C PHE A 42 8.53 -7.79 -16.18
N SER A 43 7.93 -8.96 -15.89
CA SER A 43 8.56 -10.00 -15.07
C SER A 43 9.76 -10.65 -15.77
N THR A 44 9.60 -11.15 -16.99
CA THR A 44 10.64 -11.95 -17.68
C THR A 44 11.79 -11.12 -18.26
N SER A 45 11.57 -9.83 -18.52
CA SER A 45 12.64 -8.91 -18.94
C SER A 45 13.58 -8.51 -17.79
N GLY A 46 13.25 -8.92 -16.55
CA GLY A 46 13.95 -8.47 -15.35
C GLY A 46 13.55 -7.08 -14.89
N GLY A 47 12.49 -6.47 -15.45
CA GLY A 47 12.04 -5.13 -15.08
C GLY A 47 11.66 -5.00 -13.62
N PHE A 48 10.89 -5.96 -13.09
CA PHE A 48 10.52 -5.96 -11.67
C PHE A 48 11.73 -6.23 -10.75
N ALA A 49 12.61 -7.16 -11.12
CA ALA A 49 13.83 -7.43 -10.36
C ALA A 49 14.76 -6.19 -10.33
N ASN A 50 14.87 -5.47 -11.45
CA ASN A 50 15.61 -4.22 -11.52
C ASN A 50 14.98 -3.14 -10.64
N LEU A 51 13.65 -3.02 -10.60
CA LEU A 51 12.96 -2.11 -9.70
C LEU A 51 13.29 -2.41 -8.22
N LEU A 52 13.26 -3.67 -7.83
CA LEU A 52 13.57 -4.12 -6.47
C LEU A 52 15.04 -3.90 -6.08
N ALA A 53 15.97 -3.96 -7.04
CA ALA A 53 17.38 -3.68 -6.78
C ALA A 53 17.65 -2.24 -6.30
N HIS A 54 16.69 -1.33 -6.50
CA HIS A 54 16.80 0.08 -6.11
C HIS A 54 16.02 0.44 -4.83
N THR A 55 15.40 -0.53 -4.14
CA THR A 55 14.64 -0.24 -2.91
C THR A 55 15.51 -0.11 -1.66
N GLY A 56 16.81 -0.37 -1.76
CA GLY A 56 17.77 -0.27 -0.65
C GLY A 56 17.82 -1.50 0.26
N ASP A 57 18.78 -1.50 1.19
CA ASP A 57 18.90 -2.52 2.23
C ASP A 57 17.90 -2.23 3.35
N ILE A 58 16.91 -3.10 3.49
CA ILE A 58 15.86 -2.97 4.49
C ILE A 58 16.19 -3.87 5.68
N GLN A 59 16.23 -3.31 6.88
CA GLN A 59 16.34 -4.09 8.11
C GLN A 59 15.02 -4.85 8.36
N PRO A 60 15.01 -6.19 8.35
CA PRO A 60 13.81 -6.95 8.65
C PRO A 60 13.36 -6.72 10.11
N THR A 61 12.07 -6.49 10.30
CA THR A 61 11.44 -6.33 11.62
C THR A 61 10.14 -7.11 11.69
N LEU A 62 9.71 -7.45 12.91
CA LEU A 62 8.34 -7.89 13.13
C LEU A 62 7.41 -6.67 12.97
N VAL A 63 6.51 -6.74 12.00
CA VAL A 63 5.41 -5.79 11.80
C VAL A 63 4.12 -6.37 12.39
N HIS A 64 3.21 -5.51 12.82
CA HIS A 64 1.90 -5.91 13.31
C HIS A 64 1.03 -6.42 12.16
N GLY A 65 1.04 -5.72 11.01
CA GLY A 65 0.30 -6.14 9.82
C GLY A 65 -1.10 -5.56 9.69
N ASP A 66 -1.60 -4.93 10.75
CA ASP A 66 -2.98 -4.37 10.83
C ASP A 66 -3.11 -3.41 12.03
N PHE A 67 -2.13 -2.52 12.22
CA PHE A 67 -2.11 -1.67 13.40
C PHE A 67 -3.06 -0.47 13.24
N GLY A 68 -4.31 -0.66 13.66
CA GLY A 68 -5.35 0.38 13.74
C GLY A 68 -5.75 0.75 15.18
N ALA A 69 -6.60 1.78 15.32
CA ALA A 69 -7.13 2.22 16.60
C ALA A 69 -8.02 1.15 17.27
N GLU A 70 -8.69 0.35 16.46
CA GLU A 70 -9.50 -0.82 16.81
C GLU A 70 -8.71 -1.93 17.51
N ASN A 71 -7.38 -1.97 17.32
CA ASN A 71 -6.48 -2.97 17.88
C ASN A 71 -5.75 -2.46 19.13
N ILE A 72 -6.17 -1.32 19.69
CA ILE A 72 -5.62 -0.71 20.91
C ILE A 72 -6.67 -0.76 22.03
N LEU A 73 -6.27 -1.30 23.18
CA LEU A 73 -7.06 -1.18 24.41
C LEU A 73 -6.68 0.08 25.17
N ILE A 74 -7.69 0.88 25.53
CA ILE A 74 -7.54 2.12 26.30
C ILE A 74 -8.37 2.02 27.58
N ASP A 75 -7.77 2.32 28.72
CA ASP A 75 -8.51 2.47 29.98
C ASP A 75 -9.31 3.79 29.93
N PRO A 76 -10.66 3.77 30.00
CA PRO A 76 -11.47 4.98 29.89
C PRO A 76 -11.31 5.93 31.09
N GLY A 77 -10.84 5.45 32.25
CA GLY A 77 -10.63 6.28 33.44
C GLY A 77 -9.33 7.09 33.39
N THR A 78 -8.30 6.56 32.72
CA THR A 78 -6.95 7.15 32.70
C THR A 78 -6.46 7.56 31.31
N LEU A 79 -7.17 7.13 30.26
CA LEU A 79 -6.80 7.27 28.85
C LEU A 79 -5.44 6.65 28.51
N GLN A 80 -4.95 5.72 29.33
CA GLN A 80 -3.70 5.00 29.07
C GLN A 80 -3.96 3.82 28.13
N ILE A 81 -2.99 3.57 27.24
CA ILE A 81 -2.95 2.33 26.46
C ILE A 81 -2.64 1.18 27.43
N THR A 82 -3.50 0.16 27.44
CA THR A 82 -3.40 -1.00 28.32
C THR A 82 -3.08 -2.29 27.59
N GLY A 83 -3.19 -2.32 26.27
CA GLY A 83 -2.85 -3.49 25.47
C GLY A 83 -2.93 -3.24 23.96
N LEU A 84 -2.28 -4.12 23.22
CA LEU A 84 -2.37 -4.27 21.76
C LEU A 84 -2.93 -5.65 21.45
N LEU A 85 -3.80 -5.75 20.46
CA LEU A 85 -4.54 -6.96 20.10
C LEU A 85 -4.31 -7.32 18.63
N ASP A 86 -4.74 -8.52 18.23
CA ASP A 86 -4.90 -8.93 16.83
C ASP A 86 -3.60 -8.99 15.99
N PHE A 87 -2.66 -9.83 16.44
CA PHE A 87 -1.39 -10.09 15.74
C PHE A 87 -1.51 -11.14 14.61
N ASP A 88 -2.72 -11.42 14.11
CA ASP A 88 -2.96 -12.48 13.11
C ASP A 88 -2.32 -12.17 11.75
N PHE A 89 -2.05 -10.89 11.46
CA PHE A 89 -1.34 -10.43 10.26
C PHE A 89 0.15 -10.15 10.49
N SER A 90 0.67 -10.45 11.68
CA SER A 90 2.07 -10.15 11.99
C SER A 90 3.04 -11.06 11.23
N HIS A 91 4.09 -10.46 10.68
CA HIS A 91 5.10 -11.15 9.89
C HIS A 91 6.43 -10.38 9.91
N ILE A 92 7.47 -10.95 9.31
CA ILE A 92 8.75 -10.26 9.11
C ILE A 92 8.68 -9.45 7.82
N ALA A 93 8.89 -8.14 7.91
CA ALA A 93 8.81 -7.20 6.79
C ALA A 93 9.72 -5.98 7.00
N SER A 94 9.64 -5.00 6.09
CA SER A 94 10.21 -3.67 6.30
C SER A 94 9.43 -2.91 7.36
N PRO A 95 10.07 -2.05 8.17
CA PRO A 95 9.35 -1.04 8.95
C PRO A 95 8.45 -0.15 8.08
N ALA A 96 8.81 0.04 6.81
CA ALA A 96 8.02 0.79 5.85
C ALA A 96 6.66 0.13 5.56
N ASP A 97 6.59 -1.21 5.62
CA ASP A 97 5.40 -1.95 5.24
C ASP A 97 4.21 -1.66 6.17
N GLU A 98 4.48 -1.35 7.45
CA GLU A 98 3.45 -0.91 8.40
C GLU A 98 2.71 0.35 7.88
N TYR A 99 3.38 1.24 7.16
CA TYR A 99 2.75 2.42 6.55
C TYR A 99 1.92 2.10 5.31
N PHE A 100 1.84 0.85 4.84
CA PHE A 100 1.06 0.50 3.63
C PHE A 100 -0.26 -0.20 3.93
N TYR A 101 -0.39 -0.81 5.10
CA TYR A 101 -1.61 -1.50 5.53
C TYR A 101 -2.04 -1.17 6.95
N SER A 102 -1.24 -0.45 7.73
CA SER A 102 -1.59 -0.02 9.08
C SER A 102 -1.78 1.50 9.15
N PHE A 103 -2.28 1.94 10.31
CA PHE A 103 -2.58 3.33 10.63
C PHE A 103 -3.63 4.04 9.75
N PRO A 104 -4.63 3.37 9.13
CA PRO A 104 -5.64 4.08 8.33
C PRO A 104 -6.44 5.07 9.19
N SER A 105 -6.77 4.69 10.43
CA SER A 105 -7.49 5.51 11.41
C SER A 105 -6.72 6.76 11.87
N PHE A 106 -5.41 6.84 11.57
CA PHE A 106 -4.55 7.98 11.91
C PHE A 106 -4.10 8.79 10.69
N CYS A 107 -4.61 8.47 9.50
CA CYS A 107 -4.10 8.98 8.22
C CYS A 107 -2.58 8.73 8.06
N GLY A 108 -2.09 7.65 8.67
CA GLY A 108 -0.67 7.27 8.64
C GLY A 108 -0.29 6.45 7.41
N LEU A 109 -1.26 5.84 6.73
CA LEU A 109 -1.03 5.06 5.52
C LEU A 109 -0.47 5.94 4.40
N VAL A 110 0.60 5.47 3.73
CA VAL A 110 1.23 6.12 2.57
C VAL A 110 0.48 5.73 1.30
N PRO A 111 -0.32 6.62 0.70
CA PRO A 111 -1.20 6.27 -0.41
C PRO A 111 -0.44 5.90 -1.68
N GLY A 112 -1.08 5.17 -2.59
CA GLY A 112 -0.52 4.92 -3.93
C GLY A 112 -0.36 6.19 -4.76
N PRO A 113 0.38 6.16 -5.88
CA PRO A 113 0.58 7.30 -6.78
C PRO A 113 -0.63 7.62 -7.68
N PHE A 114 -1.70 6.82 -7.62
CA PHE A 114 -2.83 6.89 -8.55
C PHE A 114 -4.18 7.16 -7.86
N GLU A 115 -4.12 7.68 -6.63
CA GLU A 115 -5.27 8.07 -5.82
C GLU A 115 -5.83 9.45 -6.22
N ASP A 116 -6.91 9.86 -5.54
CA ASP A 116 -7.48 11.21 -5.67
C ASP A 116 -6.53 12.33 -5.22
N GLU A 117 -6.88 13.57 -5.56
CA GLU A 117 -6.03 14.75 -5.35
C GLU A 117 -5.63 14.98 -3.88
N ASP A 118 -6.52 14.64 -2.94
CA ASP A 118 -6.28 14.80 -1.51
C ASP A 118 -5.33 13.74 -0.98
N LEU A 119 -5.50 12.48 -1.40
CA LEU A 119 -4.56 11.40 -1.10
C LEU A 119 -3.19 11.61 -1.77
N GLN A 120 -3.14 12.18 -2.98
CA GLN A 120 -1.88 12.61 -3.60
C GLN A 120 -1.21 13.76 -2.84
N LEU A 121 -1.97 14.68 -2.26
CA LEU A 121 -1.42 15.71 -1.38
C LEU A 121 -0.87 15.09 -0.09
N LEU A 122 -1.60 14.14 0.53
CA LEU A 122 -1.16 13.44 1.74
C LEU A 122 0.14 12.68 1.48
N ARG A 123 0.22 11.93 0.38
CA ARG A 123 1.42 11.22 -0.06
C ARG A 123 2.62 12.17 -0.15
N ARG A 124 2.48 13.31 -0.83
CA ARG A 124 3.56 14.32 -0.94
C ARG A 124 4.01 14.82 0.43
N TYR A 125 3.08 15.18 1.32
CA TYR A 125 3.44 15.65 2.66
C TYR A 125 4.11 14.57 3.50
N GLN A 126 3.69 13.31 3.40
CA GLN A 126 4.32 12.21 4.11
C GLN A 126 5.74 11.95 3.59
N THR A 127 5.98 12.04 2.29
CA THR A 127 7.30 11.72 1.69
C THR A 127 8.27 12.90 1.61
N GLU A 128 7.76 14.14 1.56
CA GLU A 128 8.57 15.36 1.41
C GLU A 128 8.54 16.24 2.67
N GLY A 129 7.61 15.98 3.59
CA GLY A 129 7.40 16.74 4.82
C GLY A 129 6.15 17.62 4.78
N PHE A 130 5.53 17.78 5.95
CA PHE A 130 4.35 18.65 6.11
C PHE A 130 4.76 20.12 6.16
N PRO A 131 4.09 21.02 5.42
CA PRO A 131 4.32 22.45 5.54
C PRO A 131 3.80 22.96 6.89
N ILE A 132 4.44 24.01 7.40
CA ILE A 132 4.08 24.67 8.66
C ILE A 132 2.64 25.20 8.60
N THR A 133 2.28 25.82 7.48
CA THR A 133 0.96 26.43 7.28
C THR A 133 0.07 25.49 6.47
N PRO A 134 -1.17 25.22 6.91
CA PRO A 134 -2.16 24.49 6.12
C PRO A 134 -2.44 25.16 4.78
N SER A 135 -2.50 24.35 3.72
CA SER A 135 -2.91 24.81 2.39
C SER A 135 -4.43 24.97 2.31
N ALA A 136 -4.91 25.71 1.30
CA ALA A 136 -6.35 25.84 1.05
C ALA A 136 -7.02 24.50 0.71
N GLN A 137 -6.29 23.58 0.05
CA GLN A 137 -6.81 22.26 -0.31
C GLN A 137 -7.12 21.43 0.93
N GLU A 138 -6.30 21.52 1.98
CA GLU A 138 -6.56 20.82 3.25
C GLU A 138 -7.91 21.22 3.87
N ALA A 139 -8.29 22.49 3.75
CA ALA A 139 -9.54 23.01 4.31
C ALA A 139 -10.79 22.55 3.53
N THR A 140 -10.63 22.15 2.27
CA THR A 140 -11.72 21.70 1.40
C THR A 140 -11.71 20.20 1.15
N SER A 141 -10.82 19.47 1.82
CA SER A 141 -10.63 18.04 1.59
C SER A 141 -11.83 17.21 2.03
N HIS A 142 -12.11 16.14 1.28
CA HIS A 142 -13.21 15.21 1.57
C HIS A 142 -12.75 13.79 1.88
N SER A 143 -11.56 13.38 1.41
CA SER A 143 -11.05 12.02 1.61
C SER A 143 -10.01 11.90 2.73
N VAL A 144 -9.42 13.02 3.20
CA VAL A 144 -8.38 13.04 4.23
C VAL A 144 -8.79 13.89 5.42
N ASP A 145 -8.70 13.32 6.63
CA ASP A 145 -8.77 14.11 7.86
C ASP A 145 -7.40 14.76 8.12
N TRP A 146 -7.24 16.00 7.65
CA TRP A 146 -6.01 16.76 7.79
C TRP A 146 -5.67 17.13 9.25
N THR A 147 -6.66 17.15 10.14
CA THR A 147 -6.40 17.35 11.57
C THR A 147 -5.72 16.10 12.13
N ALA A 148 -6.26 14.91 11.83
CA ALA A 148 -5.66 13.64 12.22
C ALA A 148 -4.26 13.46 11.60
N ALA A 149 -4.09 13.70 10.30
CA ALA A 149 -2.82 13.55 9.61
C ALA A 149 -1.71 14.44 10.21
N ARG A 150 -2.01 15.70 10.54
CA ARG A 150 -1.05 16.61 11.19
C ARG A 150 -0.74 16.21 12.63
N LEU A 151 -1.74 15.75 13.38
CA LEU A 151 -1.53 15.25 14.74
C LEU A 151 -0.67 13.99 14.75
N TRP A 152 -0.88 13.08 13.80
CA TRP A 152 -0.05 11.90 13.59
C TRP A 152 1.40 12.28 13.31
N GLN A 153 1.65 13.15 12.33
CA GLN A 153 3.01 13.63 12.03
C GLN A 153 3.67 14.28 13.24
N ALA A 154 2.96 15.17 13.94
CA ALA A 154 3.49 15.83 15.14
C ALA A 154 3.79 14.83 16.27
N ALA A 155 3.01 13.76 16.41
CA ALA A 155 3.26 12.71 17.38
C ALA A 155 4.53 11.92 17.04
N LEU A 156 4.73 11.52 15.78
CA LEU A 156 5.95 10.85 15.33
C LEU A 156 7.19 11.70 15.64
N GLU A 157 7.15 12.98 15.28
CA GLU A 157 8.25 13.92 15.55
C GLU A 157 8.51 14.12 17.04
N LYS A 158 7.46 14.37 17.83
CA LYS A 158 7.57 14.55 19.29
C LYS A 158 8.21 13.34 19.97
N HIS A 159 7.91 12.13 19.49
CA HIS A 159 8.39 10.88 20.07
C HIS A 159 9.64 10.32 19.39
N ASN A 160 10.26 11.06 18.47
CA ASN A 160 11.44 10.66 17.70
C ASN A 160 11.26 9.32 16.97
N VAL A 161 10.06 9.07 16.47
CA VAL A 161 9.75 7.90 15.61
C VAL A 161 10.00 8.32 14.16
N ALA A 162 10.67 7.46 13.39
CA ALA A 162 10.89 7.70 11.96
C ALA A 162 9.53 7.85 11.27
N SER A 163 9.32 8.97 10.59
CA SER A 163 8.15 9.20 9.76
C SER A 163 8.43 8.77 8.31
N PRO A 164 7.42 8.67 7.43
CA PRO A 164 7.66 8.22 6.07
C PRO A 164 8.80 8.96 5.33
N LYS A 165 8.92 10.29 5.47
CA LYS A 165 10.01 11.09 4.89
C LYS A 165 11.42 10.67 5.34
N ASP A 166 11.52 10.00 6.49
CA ASP A 166 12.79 9.56 7.08
C ASP A 166 13.17 8.13 6.64
N ILE A 167 12.27 7.44 5.95
CA ILE A 167 12.46 6.07 5.45
C ILE A 167 12.92 6.12 3.98
N GLU A 168 14.11 5.59 3.72
CA GLU A 168 14.70 5.57 2.39
C GLU A 168 13.77 4.85 1.38
N ASN A 169 13.58 5.46 0.21
CA ASN A 169 12.79 4.92 -0.89
C ASN A 169 11.33 4.56 -0.56
N ILE A 170 10.73 5.09 0.52
CA ILE A 170 9.37 4.71 0.93
C ILE A 170 8.32 4.96 -0.17
N ALA A 171 8.49 6.00 -0.98
CA ALA A 171 7.59 6.29 -2.09
C ALA A 171 7.61 5.14 -3.11
N GLN A 172 8.79 4.62 -3.44
CA GLN A 172 8.95 3.50 -4.37
C GLN A 172 8.45 2.19 -3.75
N LEU A 173 8.69 1.96 -2.46
CA LEU A 173 8.15 0.81 -1.73
C LEU A 173 6.62 0.80 -1.72
N ALA A 174 6.00 1.95 -1.46
CA ALA A 174 4.55 2.11 -1.57
C ALA A 174 4.07 1.85 -3.00
N ASP A 175 4.74 2.39 -4.03
CA ASP A 175 4.39 2.13 -5.43
C ASP A 175 4.40 0.62 -5.73
N ILE A 176 5.39 -0.14 -5.22
CA ILE A 176 5.48 -1.59 -5.38
C ILE A 176 4.34 -2.30 -4.65
N TYR A 177 4.06 -1.96 -3.39
CA TYR A 177 2.99 -2.57 -2.61
C TYR A 177 1.63 -2.41 -3.31
N TRP A 178 1.28 -1.18 -3.68
CA TRP A 178 0.01 -0.88 -4.35
C TRP A 178 -0.07 -1.50 -5.74
N PHE A 179 1.03 -1.53 -6.49
CA PHE A 179 1.11 -2.26 -7.75
C PHE A 179 0.80 -3.75 -7.58
N LEU A 180 1.43 -4.42 -6.59
CA LEU A 180 1.17 -5.83 -6.32
C LEU A 180 -0.31 -6.05 -6.00
N LEU A 181 -0.91 -5.24 -5.13
CA LEU A 181 -2.34 -5.35 -4.84
C LEU A 181 -3.22 -5.22 -6.10
N ASP A 182 -2.85 -4.34 -7.04
CA ASP A 182 -3.62 -4.13 -8.27
C ASP A 182 -3.39 -5.23 -9.33
N VAL A 183 -2.27 -5.95 -9.32
CA VAL A 183 -2.01 -7.07 -10.26
C VAL A 183 -3.07 -8.16 -10.11
N CYS A 184 -3.36 -8.55 -8.87
CA CYS A 184 -4.40 -9.52 -8.54
C CYS A 184 -5.13 -9.11 -7.26
N PRO A 185 -6.18 -8.27 -7.35
CA PRO A 185 -6.87 -7.71 -6.20
C PRO A 185 -7.43 -8.80 -5.26
N PRO A 186 -7.08 -8.79 -3.96
CA PRO A 186 -7.50 -9.85 -3.04
C PRO A 186 -9.01 -10.06 -2.98
N PHE A 187 -9.79 -8.98 -3.05
CA PHE A 187 -11.26 -9.04 -2.99
C PHE A 187 -11.91 -9.69 -4.21
N PHE A 188 -11.21 -9.80 -5.35
CA PHE A 188 -11.68 -10.60 -6.48
C PHE A 188 -11.65 -12.10 -6.21
N ASN A 189 -10.93 -12.53 -5.17
CA ASN A 189 -10.90 -13.91 -4.70
C ASN A 189 -11.86 -14.16 -3.52
N LEU A 190 -12.59 -13.15 -3.05
CA LEU A 190 -13.51 -13.27 -1.92
C LEU A 190 -14.94 -13.57 -2.40
N PRO A 191 -15.49 -14.79 -2.19
CA PRO A 191 -16.82 -15.14 -2.67
C PRO A 191 -17.92 -14.21 -2.13
N ARG A 192 -17.78 -13.77 -0.87
CA ARG A 192 -18.73 -12.84 -0.23
C ARG A 192 -18.75 -11.47 -0.88
N TRP A 193 -17.59 -10.96 -1.33
CA TRP A 193 -17.51 -9.68 -2.03
C TRP A 193 -18.15 -9.79 -3.41
N LEU A 194 -17.84 -10.85 -4.16
CA LEU A 194 -18.42 -11.12 -5.46
C LEU A 194 -19.95 -11.29 -5.41
N ALA A 195 -20.47 -11.99 -4.40
CA ALA A 195 -21.91 -12.21 -4.25
C ALA A 195 -22.69 -10.92 -3.94
N ARG A 196 -22.04 -9.88 -3.39
CA ARG A 196 -22.65 -8.59 -3.06
C ARG A 196 -22.70 -7.61 -4.23
N LYS A 197 -22.14 -7.96 -5.40
CA LYS A 197 -22.03 -7.06 -6.55
C LYS A 197 -22.80 -7.57 -7.76
N THR A 198 -23.39 -6.64 -8.49
CA THR A 198 -23.92 -6.92 -9.83
C THR A 198 -22.78 -7.18 -10.81
N GLU A 199 -23.08 -7.78 -11.97
CA GLU A 199 -22.07 -7.99 -13.01
C GLU A 199 -21.51 -6.67 -13.53
N GLU A 200 -22.34 -5.63 -13.66
CA GLU A 200 -21.89 -4.29 -14.08
C GLU A 200 -20.90 -3.70 -13.07
N GLN A 201 -21.16 -3.86 -11.77
CA GLN A 201 -20.25 -3.40 -10.71
C GLN A 201 -18.92 -4.16 -10.72
N LYS A 202 -18.94 -5.47 -11.00
CA LYS A 202 -17.72 -6.29 -11.12
C LYS A 202 -16.90 -5.87 -12.34
N VAL A 203 -17.54 -5.68 -13.49
CA VAL A 203 -16.89 -5.21 -14.72
C VAL A 203 -16.32 -3.81 -14.55
N ALA A 204 -17.05 -2.90 -13.92
CA ALA A 204 -16.57 -1.55 -13.62
C ALA A 204 -15.34 -1.58 -12.70
N ALA A 205 -15.38 -2.39 -11.62
CA ALA A 205 -14.24 -2.55 -10.72
C ALA A 205 -13.02 -3.15 -11.44
N LYS A 206 -13.22 -4.20 -12.25
CA LYS A 206 -12.15 -4.80 -13.08
C LYS A 206 -11.53 -3.76 -14.00
N LYS A 207 -12.35 -2.95 -14.68
CA LYS A 207 -11.86 -1.90 -15.58
C LYS A 207 -11.03 -0.87 -14.82
N ALA A 208 -11.58 -0.31 -13.73
CA ALA A 208 -10.93 0.73 -12.95
C ALA A 208 -9.57 0.25 -12.40
N ILE A 209 -9.51 -0.97 -11.85
CA ILE A 209 -8.26 -1.50 -11.31
C ILE A 209 -7.29 -1.87 -12.41
N GLY A 210 -7.75 -2.46 -13.52
CA GLY A 210 -6.88 -2.86 -14.63
C GLY A 210 -6.13 -1.70 -15.30
N GLU A 211 -6.60 -0.47 -15.12
CA GLU A 211 -5.90 0.74 -15.58
C GLU A 211 -4.64 1.02 -14.75
N ASN A 212 -4.60 0.65 -13.47
CA ASN A 212 -3.49 0.97 -12.57
C ASN A 212 -2.20 0.16 -12.84
N PRO A 213 -2.19 -1.19 -12.94
CA PRO A 213 -0.98 -1.95 -13.25
C PRO A 213 -0.36 -1.50 -14.56
N ASP A 214 -1.18 -1.13 -15.54
CA ASP A 214 -0.70 -0.58 -16.80
C ASP A 214 -0.01 0.78 -16.62
N ARG A 215 -0.57 1.67 -15.80
CA ARG A 215 0.05 2.96 -15.45
C ARG A 215 1.37 2.78 -14.70
N TYR A 216 1.48 1.81 -13.79
CA TYR A 216 2.74 1.50 -13.09
C TYR A 216 3.83 1.04 -14.05
N VAL A 217 3.53 0.05 -14.89
CA VAL A 217 4.49 -0.50 -15.86
C VAL A 217 4.99 0.58 -16.81
N ARG A 218 4.10 1.44 -17.33
CA ARG A 218 4.48 2.60 -18.14
C ARG A 218 5.32 3.63 -17.38
N ARG A 219 4.98 3.92 -16.12
CA ARG A 219 5.72 4.84 -15.24
C ARG A 219 7.16 4.35 -15.02
N TRP A 220 7.36 3.04 -14.94
CA TRP A 220 8.68 2.43 -14.85
C TRP A 220 9.37 2.22 -16.21
N SER A 221 8.79 2.72 -17.31
CA SER A 221 9.33 2.63 -18.67
C SER A 221 9.45 1.20 -19.22
N TYR A 222 8.51 0.32 -18.88
CA TYR A 222 8.41 -1.06 -19.39
C TYR A 222 7.15 -1.32 -20.21
#